data_AF-A0A7K2J5Y6-F1
#
_entry.id   AF-A0A7K2J5Y6-F1
#
_cell.length_a   1.000
_cell.length_b   1.000
_cell.length_c   1.000
_cell.angle_alpha   90.00
_cell.angle_beta   90.00
_cell.angle_gamma   90.00
#
_symmetry.space_group_name_H-M   'P 1'
#
loop_
_entity.id
_entity.type
_entity.pdbx_description
1 polymer ?
#
loop_
_entity_poly.entity_id
_entity_poly.type
_entity_poly.pdbx_seq_one_letter_code
_entity_poly.pdbx_strand_id
1 'polypeptide(L)'
;AARSETYGLGNTPKKVDRTFWELIARADRKPIEFDGMKLTGDDIRGGMRGAVFSPKSATEAFVELKKAADGQPASAAKATALTGAMESARKAAEVPDDNMTASFWAVVCGDNSAAWPRNPERYRQDAIADKGRYPLFGDFASSIKPCAFWNTSVEPATKVNNKVGSLIVQNEWDSQTPLPSAQALHTVMKRSKMVTVLGGEGHGVYPSGNACTDGTVTGYLLTGKLPAKDVACRATAESNAEARKDQQRDTVPGSPLPQRAPDRF
;
A
#
# COMPACT_ATOMS: atom_id res chain seq x y z
N ALA A 1 -6.66 -12.70 -15.01
CA ALA A 1 -6.66 -14.03 -15.66
C ALA A 1 -7.87 -14.86 -15.25
N ALA A 2 -8.00 -15.24 -13.97
CA ALA A 2 -9.14 -16.06 -13.49
C ALA A 2 -10.54 -15.45 -13.75
N ARG A 3 -10.63 -14.12 -13.91
CA ARG A 3 -11.86 -13.38 -14.24
C ARG A 3 -11.79 -12.77 -15.65
N SER A 4 -11.19 -13.48 -16.62
CA SER A 4 -10.96 -12.93 -17.97
C SER A 4 -12.24 -12.62 -18.73
N GLU A 5 -13.31 -13.38 -18.49
CA GLU A 5 -14.63 -13.13 -19.09
C GLU A 5 -15.24 -11.81 -18.60
N THR A 6 -14.97 -11.44 -17.34
CA THR A 6 -15.45 -10.19 -16.75
C THR A 6 -14.61 -8.99 -17.18
N TYR A 7 -13.28 -9.11 -17.14
CA TYR A 7 -12.40 -7.95 -17.27
C TYR A 7 -11.76 -7.80 -18.66
N GLY A 8 -11.76 -8.84 -19.49
CA GLY A 8 -11.21 -8.75 -20.86
C GLY A 8 -9.70 -8.46 -20.95
N LEU A 9 -8.96 -8.54 -19.84
CA LEU A 9 -7.52 -8.22 -19.78
C LEU A 9 -6.61 -9.39 -20.22
N GLY A 10 -7.17 -10.55 -20.51
CA GLY A 10 -6.42 -11.76 -20.89
C GLY A 10 -6.66 -12.94 -19.95
N ASN A 11 -6.66 -14.14 -20.52
CA ASN A 11 -6.99 -15.40 -19.84
C ASN A 11 -5.80 -16.13 -19.21
N THR A 12 -4.60 -15.55 -19.25
CA THR A 12 -3.41 -16.04 -18.52
C THR A 12 -2.69 -14.87 -17.88
N PRO A 13 -1.92 -15.06 -16.79
CA PRO A 13 -1.14 -13.98 -16.18
C PRO A 13 -0.23 -13.26 -17.20
N LYS A 14 0.44 -14.04 -18.07
CA LYS A 14 1.30 -13.50 -19.14
C LYS A 14 0.54 -12.63 -20.14
N LYS A 15 -0.70 -12.97 -20.47
CA LYS A 15 -1.54 -12.13 -21.35
C LYS A 15 -1.98 -10.84 -20.66
N VAL A 16 -2.32 -10.90 -19.37
CA VAL A 16 -2.65 -9.70 -18.57
C VAL A 16 -1.47 -8.74 -18.49
N ASP A 17 -0.28 -9.27 -18.17
CA ASP A 17 0.97 -8.49 -18.15
C ASP A 17 1.25 -7.85 -19.52
N ARG A 18 1.15 -8.63 -20.61
CA ARG A 18 1.30 -8.08 -21.97
C ARG A 18 0.30 -6.98 -22.27
N THR A 19 -0.99 -7.17 -21.97
CA THR A 19 -2.02 -6.15 -22.20
C THR A 19 -1.73 -4.87 -21.41
N PHE A 20 -1.16 -4.98 -20.20
CA PHE A 20 -0.76 -3.82 -19.41
C PHE A 20 0.37 -3.06 -20.11
N TRP A 21 1.43 -3.75 -20.50
CA TRP A 21 2.57 -3.11 -21.17
C TRP A 21 2.24 -2.55 -22.56
N GLU A 22 1.32 -3.18 -23.30
CA GLU A 22 0.80 -2.64 -24.55
C GLU A 22 0.02 -1.33 -24.33
N LEU A 23 -0.75 -1.24 -23.24
CA LEU A 23 -1.46 -0.02 -22.85
C LEU A 23 -0.48 1.10 -22.48
N ILE A 24 0.56 0.79 -21.69
CA ILE A 24 1.63 1.75 -21.35
C ILE A 24 2.33 2.25 -22.61
N ALA A 25 2.79 1.35 -23.48
CA ALA A 25 3.47 1.72 -24.72
C ALA A 25 2.58 2.53 -25.68
N ARG A 26 1.26 2.31 -25.63
CA ARG A 26 0.28 3.13 -26.35
C ARG A 26 0.21 4.54 -25.76
N ALA A 27 0.08 4.66 -24.44
CA ALA A 27 0.02 5.93 -23.73
C ALA A 27 1.28 6.79 -23.93
N ASP A 28 2.46 6.15 -24.00
CA ASP A 28 3.74 6.83 -24.28
C ASP A 28 3.79 7.45 -25.69
N ARG A 29 3.12 6.85 -26.67
CA ARG A 29 3.04 7.38 -28.05
C ARG A 29 1.92 8.40 -28.21
N LYS A 30 0.77 8.13 -27.60
CA LYS A 30 -0.41 8.99 -27.63
C LYS A 30 -1.06 8.93 -26.24
N PRO A 31 -0.92 9.99 -25.43
CA PRO A 31 -1.52 10.03 -24.10
C PRO A 31 -3.01 9.66 -24.13
N ILE A 32 -3.44 8.88 -23.15
CA ILE A 32 -4.82 8.43 -23.01
C ILE A 32 -5.62 9.56 -22.36
N GLU A 33 -6.70 9.98 -23.01
CA GLU A 33 -7.63 10.95 -22.42
C GLU A 33 -8.51 10.24 -21.38
N PHE A 34 -8.43 10.67 -20.13
CA PHE A 34 -9.18 10.10 -19.03
C PHE A 34 -9.58 11.20 -18.04
N ASP A 35 -10.88 11.42 -17.86
CA ASP A 35 -11.43 12.42 -16.94
C ASP A 35 -10.84 13.85 -17.13
N GLY A 36 -10.66 14.24 -18.40
CA GLY A 36 -10.06 15.52 -18.77
C GLY A 36 -8.54 15.62 -18.61
N MET A 37 -7.87 14.54 -18.19
CA MET A 37 -6.41 14.43 -18.15
C MET A 37 -5.87 13.70 -19.37
N LYS A 38 -4.61 13.96 -19.71
CA LYS A 38 -3.86 13.23 -20.74
C LYS A 38 -2.78 12.40 -20.05
N LEU A 39 -3.06 11.11 -19.87
CA LEU A 39 -2.21 10.20 -19.12
C LEU A 39 -1.16 9.55 -20.04
N THR A 40 0.12 9.77 -19.74
CA THR A 40 1.26 9.07 -20.32
C THR A 40 1.45 7.70 -19.68
N GLY A 41 2.36 6.86 -20.20
CA GLY A 41 2.71 5.60 -19.54
C GLY A 41 3.33 5.83 -18.16
N ASP A 42 4.10 6.91 -17.98
CA ASP A 42 4.66 7.29 -16.69
C ASP A 42 3.57 7.75 -15.69
N ASP A 43 2.56 8.50 -16.13
CA ASP A 43 1.42 8.87 -15.27
C ASP A 43 0.65 7.63 -14.81
N ILE A 44 0.43 6.68 -15.72
CA ILE A 44 -0.26 5.42 -15.39
C ILE A 44 0.58 4.62 -14.39
N ARG A 45 1.87 4.40 -14.64
CA ARG A 45 2.74 3.67 -13.70
C ARG A 45 2.86 4.37 -12.35
N GLY A 46 2.95 5.69 -12.34
CA GLY A 46 2.97 6.51 -11.11
C GLY A 46 1.68 6.37 -10.31
N GLY A 47 0.53 6.50 -10.98
CA GLY A 47 -0.80 6.33 -10.38
C GLY A 47 -1.06 4.91 -9.88
N MET A 48 -0.45 3.89 -10.51
CA MET A 48 -0.62 2.49 -10.10
C MET A 48 -0.18 2.26 -8.66
N ARG A 49 0.73 3.07 -8.09
CA ARG A 49 1.09 2.99 -6.66
C ARG A 49 -0.14 3.08 -5.75
N GLY A 50 -1.04 4.02 -6.02
CA GLY A 50 -2.29 4.15 -5.24
C GLY A 50 -3.26 3.01 -5.53
N ALA A 51 -3.28 2.52 -6.77
CA ALA A 51 -4.19 1.46 -7.19
C ALA A 51 -3.79 0.06 -6.66
N VAL A 52 -2.50 -0.24 -6.46
CA VAL A 52 -2.02 -1.56 -6.01
C VAL A 52 -2.21 -1.81 -4.51
N PHE A 53 -2.73 -0.83 -3.75
CA PHE A 53 -3.20 -1.06 -2.39
C PHE A 53 -4.26 -2.17 -2.32
N SER A 54 -4.96 -2.48 -3.41
CA SER A 54 -5.67 -3.76 -3.54
C SER A 54 -5.70 -4.26 -4.98
N PRO A 55 -5.67 -5.59 -5.22
CA PRO A 55 -5.82 -6.15 -6.56
C PRO A 55 -7.12 -5.76 -7.28
N LYS A 56 -8.21 -5.52 -6.54
CA LYS A 56 -9.46 -5.03 -7.13
C LYS A 56 -9.29 -3.62 -7.68
N SER A 57 -8.79 -2.69 -6.87
CA SER A 57 -8.61 -1.28 -7.27
C SER A 57 -7.67 -1.18 -8.47
N ALA A 58 -6.56 -1.92 -8.46
CA ALA A 58 -5.65 -2.06 -9.59
C ALA A 58 -6.35 -2.61 -10.84
N THR A 59 -7.17 -3.65 -10.69
CA THR A 59 -7.88 -4.28 -11.82
C THR A 59 -8.94 -3.34 -12.40
N GLU A 60 -9.74 -2.68 -11.56
CA GLU A 60 -10.78 -1.76 -11.99
C GLU A 60 -10.17 -0.54 -12.69
N ALA A 61 -9.13 0.07 -12.13
CA ALA A 61 -8.40 1.15 -12.77
C ALA A 61 -7.85 0.74 -14.14
N PHE A 62 -7.24 -0.45 -14.24
CA PHE A 62 -6.69 -0.94 -15.51
C PHE A 62 -7.79 -1.20 -16.56
N VAL A 63 -8.94 -1.74 -16.16
CA VAL A 63 -10.08 -1.92 -17.06
C VAL A 63 -10.60 -0.59 -17.59
N GLU A 64 -10.78 0.41 -16.73
CA GLU A 64 -11.29 1.72 -17.14
C GLU A 64 -10.30 2.49 -18.01
N LEU A 65 -9.00 2.41 -17.73
CA LEU A 65 -7.96 2.95 -18.61
C LEU A 65 -7.97 2.29 -19.99
N LYS A 66 -8.14 0.97 -20.04
CA LYS A 66 -8.22 0.25 -21.32
C LYS A 66 -9.45 0.69 -22.13
N LYS A 67 -10.61 0.82 -21.49
CA LYS A 67 -11.82 1.35 -22.14
C LYS A 67 -11.59 2.74 -22.73
N ALA A 68 -11.03 3.64 -21.93
CA ALA A 68 -10.73 5.00 -22.37
C ALA A 68 -9.74 5.02 -23.55
N ALA A 69 -8.69 4.20 -23.48
CA ALA A 69 -7.77 4.04 -24.60
C ALA A 69 -8.51 3.56 -25.85
N ASP A 70 -9.43 2.60 -25.73
CA ASP A 70 -10.21 2.06 -26.83
C ASP A 70 -11.36 2.98 -27.30
N GLY A 71 -11.47 4.20 -26.75
CA GLY A 71 -12.51 5.17 -27.10
C GLY A 71 -13.89 4.82 -26.55
N GLN A 72 -13.95 3.92 -25.57
CA GLN A 72 -15.19 3.49 -24.92
C GLN A 72 -15.47 4.36 -23.68
N PRO A 73 -16.75 4.48 -23.25
CA PRO A 73 -17.09 5.13 -22.00
C PRO A 73 -16.38 4.49 -20.81
N ALA A 74 -15.67 5.30 -20.03
CA ALA A 74 -14.94 4.88 -18.85
C ALA A 74 -15.38 5.66 -17.61
N SER A 75 -15.31 5.03 -16.44
CA SER A 75 -15.74 5.60 -15.17
C SER A 75 -14.56 6.07 -14.33
N ALA A 76 -14.41 7.39 -14.18
CA ALA A 76 -13.40 8.00 -13.32
C ALA A 76 -13.50 7.53 -11.86
N ALA A 77 -14.73 7.38 -11.34
CA ALA A 77 -14.99 6.92 -9.97
C ALA A 77 -14.42 5.52 -9.66
N LYS A 78 -14.27 4.66 -10.67
CA LYS A 78 -13.66 3.32 -10.52
C LYS A 78 -12.13 3.33 -10.66
N ALA A 79 -11.55 4.46 -11.07
CA ALA A 79 -10.12 4.67 -11.21
C ALA A 79 -9.59 5.75 -10.24
N THR A 80 -10.38 6.21 -9.27
CA THR A 80 -9.95 7.22 -8.29
C THR A 80 -8.68 6.81 -7.54
N ALA A 81 -8.46 5.52 -7.28
CA ALA A 81 -7.22 5.05 -6.65
C ALA A 81 -5.97 5.27 -7.53
N LEU A 82 -6.14 5.41 -8.84
CA LEU A 82 -5.07 5.72 -9.81
C LEU A 82 -4.85 7.23 -9.91
N THR A 83 -5.93 8.02 -10.01
CA THR A 83 -5.85 9.46 -10.29
C THR A 83 -5.97 10.35 -9.06
N GLY A 84 -6.25 9.77 -7.88
CA GLY A 84 -6.62 10.52 -6.68
C GLY A 84 -5.60 11.56 -6.24
N ALA A 85 -4.31 11.25 -6.32
CA ALA A 85 -3.25 12.22 -6.03
C ALA A 85 -3.25 13.42 -7.01
N MET A 86 -3.58 13.17 -8.28
CA MET A 86 -3.69 14.22 -9.31
C MET A 86 -4.97 15.04 -9.14
N GLU A 87 -6.06 14.41 -8.68
CA GLU A 87 -7.34 15.06 -8.43
C GLU A 87 -7.30 15.92 -7.15
N SER A 88 -6.64 15.45 -6.09
CA SER A 88 -6.41 16.23 -4.86
C SER A 88 -5.67 17.52 -5.16
N ALA A 89 -4.58 17.46 -5.95
CA ALA A 89 -3.84 18.65 -6.39
C ALA A 89 -4.66 19.64 -7.24
N ARG A 90 -5.84 19.23 -7.74
CA ARG A 90 -6.76 20.07 -8.51
C ARG A 90 -7.84 20.71 -7.65
N LYS A 91 -8.16 20.13 -6.48
CA LYS A 91 -9.27 20.53 -5.61
C LYS A 91 -8.73 21.06 -4.28
N ALA A 92 -8.09 22.23 -4.31
CA ALA A 92 -7.63 22.88 -3.08
C ALA A 92 -8.80 23.43 -2.24
N ALA A 93 -8.88 22.97 -0.98
CA ALA A 93 -9.58 23.61 0.14
C ALA A 93 -8.55 24.11 1.17
N GLU A 94 -8.97 24.63 2.33
CA GLU A 94 -8.18 25.41 3.32
C GLU A 94 -6.81 24.85 3.78
N VAL A 95 -6.49 23.57 3.56
CA VAL A 95 -5.17 22.97 3.84
C VAL A 95 -4.40 22.79 2.52
N PRO A 96 -3.12 23.22 2.42
CA PRO A 96 -2.33 23.01 1.21
C PRO A 96 -2.29 21.54 0.78
N ASP A 97 -2.52 21.28 -0.52
CA ASP A 97 -2.60 19.92 -1.09
C ASP A 97 -1.30 19.11 -0.88
N ASP A 98 -0.18 19.78 -0.66
CA ASP A 98 1.13 19.17 -0.44
C ASP A 98 1.44 18.87 1.04
N ASN A 99 0.60 19.29 1.99
CA ASN A 99 0.89 19.20 3.42
C ASN A 99 1.17 17.76 3.89
N MET A 100 0.39 16.78 3.41
CA MET A 100 0.63 15.36 3.72
C MET A 100 2.01 14.91 3.21
N THR A 101 2.35 15.27 1.98
CA THR A 101 3.63 14.93 1.36
C THR A 101 4.80 15.59 2.10
N ALA A 102 4.67 16.88 2.41
CA ALA A 102 5.68 17.63 3.14
C ALA A 102 5.91 17.05 4.55
N SER A 103 4.83 16.78 5.29
CA SER A 103 4.89 16.18 6.62
C SER A 103 5.48 14.77 6.60
N PHE A 104 5.06 13.92 5.65
CA PHE A 104 5.59 12.57 5.50
C PHE A 104 7.10 12.57 5.30
N TRP A 105 7.61 13.38 4.36
CA TRP A 105 9.05 13.43 4.10
C TRP A 105 9.83 14.08 5.24
N ALA A 106 9.27 15.10 5.91
CA ALA A 106 9.93 15.70 7.07
C ALA A 106 10.19 14.68 8.18
N VAL A 107 9.20 13.83 8.48
CA VAL A 107 9.34 12.75 9.48
C VAL A 107 10.30 11.67 8.97
N VAL A 108 10.08 11.13 7.78
CA VAL A 108 10.90 10.02 7.23
C VAL A 108 12.37 10.38 7.12
N CYS A 109 12.68 11.60 6.67
CA CYS A 109 14.08 12.05 6.58
C CYS A 109 14.66 12.37 7.96
N GLY A 110 13.83 12.82 8.92
CA GLY A 110 14.20 13.07 10.31
C GLY A 110 14.52 11.79 11.10
N ASP A 111 13.76 10.71 10.89
CA ASP A 111 13.87 9.46 11.65
C ASP A 111 15.20 8.73 11.44
N ASN A 112 15.70 8.70 10.20
CA ASN A 112 16.95 8.02 9.88
C ASN A 112 17.61 8.55 8.59
N SER A 113 18.07 9.78 8.61
CA SER A 113 18.81 10.43 7.53
C SER A 113 20.04 9.64 7.05
N ALA A 114 20.64 8.79 7.91
CA ALA A 114 21.79 7.96 7.56
C ALA A 114 21.43 6.76 6.66
N ALA A 115 20.17 6.34 6.62
CA ALA A 115 19.70 5.30 5.70
C ALA A 115 19.54 5.80 4.25
N TRP A 116 19.62 7.12 4.02
CA TRP A 116 19.41 7.73 2.71
C TRP A 116 20.73 8.15 2.07
N PRO A 117 21.00 7.74 0.81
CA PRO A 117 22.16 8.25 0.07
C PRO A 117 22.14 9.78 -0.03
N ARG A 118 23.29 10.42 0.16
CA ARG A 118 23.46 11.87 -0.04
C ARG A 118 23.80 12.25 -1.47
N ASN A 119 24.36 11.32 -2.24
CA ASN A 119 24.78 11.56 -3.61
C ASN A 119 23.59 11.32 -4.58
N PRO A 120 23.11 12.34 -5.31
CA PRO A 120 22.07 12.19 -6.34
C PRO A 120 22.38 11.10 -7.38
N GLU A 121 23.66 10.93 -7.75
CA GLU A 121 24.05 9.92 -8.73
C GLU A 121 23.76 8.49 -8.27
N ARG A 122 23.74 8.25 -6.96
CA ARG A 122 23.36 6.93 -6.43
C ARG A 122 21.91 6.60 -6.76
N TYR A 123 21.00 7.55 -6.58
CA TYR A 123 19.59 7.37 -6.93
C TYR A 123 19.40 7.16 -8.43
N ARG A 124 20.16 7.86 -9.27
CA ARG A 124 20.10 7.63 -10.73
C ARG A 124 20.53 6.21 -11.09
N GLN A 125 21.63 5.72 -10.51
CA GLN A 125 22.10 4.35 -10.73
C GLN A 125 21.08 3.32 -10.24
N ASP A 126 20.57 3.48 -9.01
CA ASP A 126 19.59 2.58 -8.42
C ASP A 126 18.28 2.60 -9.23
N ALA A 127 17.79 3.77 -9.66
CA ALA A 127 16.59 3.87 -10.50
C ALA A 127 16.74 3.15 -11.86
N ILE A 128 17.91 3.25 -12.51
CA ILE A 128 18.18 2.51 -13.77
C ILE A 128 18.20 1.00 -13.51
N ALA A 129 18.89 0.56 -12.46
CA ALA A 129 18.99 -0.86 -12.12
C ALA A 129 17.62 -1.45 -11.75
N ASP A 130 16.87 -0.74 -10.89
CA ASP A 130 15.58 -1.19 -10.40
C ASP A 130 14.47 -1.06 -11.45
N LYS A 131 14.60 -0.18 -12.46
CA LYS A 131 13.73 -0.23 -13.65
C LYS A 131 13.84 -1.58 -14.37
N GLY A 132 15.06 -2.12 -14.49
CA GLY A 132 15.28 -3.42 -15.11
C GLY A 132 14.75 -4.58 -14.25
N ARG A 133 14.97 -4.50 -12.93
CA ARG A 133 14.59 -5.57 -11.99
C ARG A 133 13.11 -5.57 -11.62
N TYR A 134 12.50 -4.39 -11.51
CA TYR A 134 11.12 -4.18 -11.08
C TYR A 134 10.41 -3.20 -12.04
N PRO A 135 10.08 -3.62 -13.28
CA PRO A 135 9.67 -2.70 -14.35
C PRO A 135 8.45 -1.83 -14.04
N LEU A 136 7.54 -2.32 -13.19
CA LEU A 136 6.33 -1.59 -12.84
C LEU A 136 6.60 -0.32 -12.03
N PHE A 137 7.55 -0.37 -11.08
CA PHE A 137 7.68 0.69 -10.06
C PHE A 137 9.10 0.92 -9.51
N GLY A 138 10.10 0.13 -9.91
CA GLY A 138 11.45 0.18 -9.33
C GLY A 138 12.16 1.52 -9.54
N ASP A 139 12.00 2.12 -10.72
CA ASP A 139 12.53 3.46 -11.02
C ASP A 139 11.91 4.54 -10.12
N PHE A 140 10.59 4.50 -9.92
CA PHE A 140 9.89 5.43 -9.02
C PHE A 140 10.28 5.24 -7.55
N ALA A 141 10.45 4.00 -7.10
CA ALA A 141 10.86 3.69 -5.74
C ALA A 141 12.27 4.22 -5.45
N SER A 142 13.20 4.03 -6.39
CA SER A 142 14.61 4.37 -6.24
C SER A 142 14.99 5.77 -6.73
N SER A 143 14.02 6.55 -7.23
CA SER A 143 14.24 7.95 -7.61
C SER A 143 14.60 8.82 -6.40
N ILE A 144 15.31 9.92 -6.68
CA ILE A 144 15.79 10.85 -5.66
C ILE A 144 14.65 11.35 -4.75
N LYS A 145 14.89 11.30 -3.44
CA LYS A 145 13.96 11.78 -2.41
C LYS A 145 14.51 13.02 -1.72
N PRO A 146 13.65 13.87 -1.10
CA PRO A 146 14.10 15.03 -0.33
C PRO A 146 15.19 14.70 0.72
N CYS A 147 15.20 13.47 1.24
CA CYS A 147 16.15 13.01 2.25
C CYS A 147 17.62 13.11 1.83
N ALA A 148 17.94 13.11 0.53
CA ALA A 148 19.29 13.33 0.03
C ALA A 148 19.87 14.69 0.45
N PHE A 149 18.98 15.68 0.64
CA PHE A 149 19.32 17.06 0.99
C PHE A 149 18.89 17.45 2.41
N TRP A 150 18.28 16.52 3.16
CA TRP A 150 17.85 16.77 4.53
C TRP A 150 19.05 16.93 5.46
N ASN A 151 18.93 17.70 6.55
CA ASN A 151 20.00 17.76 7.52
C ASN A 151 20.16 16.41 8.27
N THR A 152 21.09 16.31 9.22
CA THR A 152 21.18 15.10 10.06
C THR A 152 19.90 14.89 10.86
N SER A 153 19.61 13.63 11.17
CA SER A 153 18.49 13.23 12.02
C SER A 153 18.55 13.97 13.36
N VAL A 154 17.38 14.39 13.83
CA VAL A 154 17.24 15.09 15.12
C VAL A 154 17.52 14.15 16.30
N GLU A 155 17.29 12.86 16.11
CA GLU A 155 17.51 11.81 17.11
C GLU A 155 18.31 10.64 16.50
N PRO A 156 19.02 9.85 17.32
CA PRO A 156 19.64 8.62 16.85
C PRO A 156 18.58 7.62 16.35
N ALA A 157 18.93 6.84 15.32
CA ALA A 157 18.03 5.80 14.80
C ALA A 157 17.56 4.85 15.93
N THR A 158 16.25 4.63 15.99
CA THR A 158 15.62 3.79 17.02
C THR A 158 16.18 2.37 16.97
N LYS A 159 16.74 1.93 18.10
CA LYS A 159 17.13 0.53 18.27
C LYS A 159 15.88 -0.32 18.45
N VAL A 160 15.51 -1.05 17.40
CA VAL A 160 14.31 -1.90 17.39
C VAL A 160 14.52 -3.14 18.26
N ASN A 161 13.81 -3.21 19.39
CA ASN A 161 13.74 -4.38 20.28
C ASN A 161 12.43 -4.34 21.08
N ASN A 162 12.19 -5.36 21.92
CA ASN A 162 11.06 -5.33 22.85
C ASN A 162 11.36 -5.97 24.21
N LYS A 163 10.93 -5.24 25.26
CA LYS A 163 10.93 -5.73 26.65
C LYS A 163 9.61 -6.40 27.04
N VAL A 164 8.51 -6.00 26.40
CA VAL A 164 7.17 -6.56 26.58
C VAL A 164 6.76 -7.40 25.39
N GLY A 165 5.76 -8.25 25.58
CA GLY A 165 5.14 -8.99 24.48
C GLY A 165 4.56 -8.05 23.43
N SER A 166 4.64 -8.42 22.15
CA SER A 166 4.07 -7.63 21.05
C SER A 166 3.47 -8.54 19.99
N LEU A 167 2.36 -8.15 19.38
CA LEU A 167 1.75 -8.90 18.28
C LEU A 167 2.04 -8.17 16.96
N ILE A 168 2.73 -8.84 16.04
CA ILE A 168 2.94 -8.35 14.66
C ILE A 168 1.89 -9.00 13.78
N VAL A 169 1.22 -8.22 12.94
CA VAL A 169 0.11 -8.70 12.10
C VAL A 169 0.38 -8.30 10.66
N GLN A 170 0.35 -9.26 9.74
CA GLN A 170 0.87 -9.06 8.39
C GLN A 170 0.06 -9.82 7.33
N ASN A 171 -0.32 -9.14 6.24
CA ASN A 171 -0.82 -9.76 5.03
C ASN A 171 0.34 -10.32 4.19
N GLU A 172 0.15 -11.47 3.55
CA GLU A 172 1.17 -12.07 2.66
C GLU A 172 1.52 -11.15 1.48
N TRP A 173 0.52 -10.48 0.89
CA TRP A 173 0.66 -9.64 -0.31
C TRP A 173 0.50 -8.14 -0.03
N ASP A 174 0.97 -7.66 1.13
CA ASP A 174 1.03 -6.21 1.42
C ASP A 174 2.13 -5.55 0.57
N SER A 175 1.74 -4.60 -0.28
CA SER A 175 2.67 -3.88 -1.18
C SER A 175 3.43 -2.74 -0.51
N GLN A 176 2.94 -2.23 0.62
CA GLN A 176 3.49 -1.05 1.29
C GLN A 176 4.46 -1.45 2.39
N THR A 177 4.12 -2.48 3.15
CA THR A 177 4.96 -3.10 4.19
C THR A 177 5.08 -4.60 3.91
N PRO A 178 5.99 -5.02 3.01
CA PRO A 178 6.07 -6.40 2.56
C PRO A 178 6.36 -7.39 3.70
N LEU A 179 5.81 -8.62 3.57
CA LEU A 179 6.00 -9.71 4.53
C LEU A 179 7.47 -9.92 4.98
N PRO A 180 8.49 -9.87 4.10
CA PRO A 180 9.89 -9.96 4.53
C PRO A 180 10.30 -8.89 5.56
N SER A 181 9.79 -7.67 5.45
CA SER A 181 10.06 -6.60 6.43
C SER A 181 9.44 -6.91 7.80
N ALA A 182 8.22 -7.45 7.82
CA ALA A 182 7.58 -7.88 9.06
C ALA A 182 8.28 -9.10 9.70
N GLN A 183 8.77 -10.03 8.88
CA GLN A 183 9.57 -11.16 9.35
C GLN A 183 10.92 -10.70 9.94
N ALA A 184 11.55 -9.70 9.33
CA ALA A 184 12.75 -9.07 9.88
C ALA A 184 12.45 -8.37 11.22
N LEU A 185 11.33 -7.64 11.31
CA LEU A 185 10.86 -7.01 12.56
C LEU A 185 10.63 -8.06 13.66
N HIS A 186 9.94 -9.15 13.32
CA HIS A 186 9.69 -10.27 14.24
C HIS A 186 11.00 -10.90 14.73
N THR A 187 11.98 -11.03 13.84
CA THR A 187 13.30 -11.56 14.17
C THR A 187 14.03 -10.69 15.19
N VAL A 188 13.91 -9.36 15.13
CA VAL A 188 14.56 -8.46 16.10
C VAL A 188 13.74 -8.27 17.38
N MET A 189 12.41 -8.29 17.30
CA MET A 189 11.51 -8.21 18.44
C MET A 189 11.29 -9.60 19.07
N LYS A 190 12.29 -10.10 19.81
CA LYS A 190 12.33 -11.48 20.35
C LYS A 190 11.14 -11.90 21.22
N ARG A 191 10.40 -10.95 21.83
CA ARG A 191 9.19 -11.24 22.62
C ARG A 191 7.90 -11.11 21.81
N SER A 192 8.00 -10.96 20.49
CA SER A 192 6.83 -10.86 19.64
C SER A 192 6.26 -12.21 19.25
N LYS A 193 4.99 -12.22 18.85
CA LYS A 193 4.36 -13.27 18.07
C LYS A 193 3.84 -12.68 16.78
N MET A 194 3.75 -13.50 15.74
CA MET A 194 3.30 -13.05 14.43
C MET A 194 1.99 -13.72 14.03
N VAL A 195 1.07 -12.93 13.51
CA VAL A 195 -0.10 -13.39 12.76
C VAL A 195 0.15 -13.09 11.29
N THR A 196 0.21 -14.12 10.47
CA THR A 196 0.34 -14.00 9.01
C THR A 196 -0.96 -14.40 8.33
N VAL A 197 -1.49 -13.54 7.47
CA VAL A 197 -2.70 -13.82 6.68
C VAL A 197 -2.28 -14.27 5.28
N LEU A 198 -2.30 -15.59 5.08
CA LEU A 198 -2.01 -16.23 3.80
C LEU A 198 -3.09 -15.88 2.76
N GLY A 199 -2.68 -15.44 1.58
CA GLY A 199 -3.56 -14.88 0.56
C GLY A 199 -4.14 -13.51 0.93
N GLY A 200 -3.70 -12.92 2.05
CA GLY A 200 -4.12 -11.58 2.48
C GLY A 200 -3.56 -10.52 1.53
N GLU A 201 -4.41 -9.61 1.09
CA GLU A 201 -4.08 -8.52 0.17
C GLU A 201 -4.25 -7.17 0.85
N GLY A 202 -3.47 -6.19 0.41
CA GLY A 202 -3.60 -4.80 0.81
C GLY A 202 -2.86 -4.41 2.08
N HIS A 203 -2.94 -3.12 2.41
CA HIS A 203 -2.16 -2.50 3.48
C HIS A 203 -3.02 -2.28 4.73
N GLY A 204 -2.60 -2.90 5.83
CA GLY A 204 -3.41 -3.01 7.05
C GLY A 204 -4.17 -4.33 7.10
N VAL A 205 -4.31 -4.88 8.32
CA VAL A 205 -4.80 -6.26 8.53
C VAL A 205 -5.92 -6.34 9.58
N TYR A 206 -6.05 -5.33 10.43
CA TYR A 206 -7.03 -5.32 11.52
C TYR A 206 -7.65 -3.93 11.70
N PRO A 207 -8.97 -3.83 11.89
CA PRO A 207 -9.96 -4.92 11.76
C PRO A 207 -10.27 -5.24 10.29
N SER A 208 -10.41 -6.53 9.97
CA SER A 208 -10.65 -7.00 8.60
C SER A 208 -11.95 -7.77 8.39
N GLY A 209 -12.65 -8.14 9.47
CA GLY A 209 -13.77 -9.09 9.43
C GLY A 209 -13.33 -10.55 9.34
N ASN A 210 -12.03 -10.84 9.31
CA ASN A 210 -11.52 -12.21 9.35
C ASN A 210 -11.51 -12.73 10.78
N ALA A 211 -12.39 -13.68 11.12
CA ALA A 211 -12.52 -14.21 12.48
C ALA A 211 -11.20 -14.78 13.05
N CYS A 212 -10.33 -15.37 12.22
CA CYS A 212 -9.05 -15.89 12.69
C CYS A 212 -8.11 -14.75 13.13
N THR A 213 -7.95 -13.75 12.26
CA THR A 213 -7.06 -12.61 12.48
C THR A 213 -7.62 -11.68 13.55
N ASP A 214 -8.85 -11.21 13.36
CA ASP A 214 -9.52 -10.29 14.27
C ASP A 214 -9.74 -10.94 15.64
N GLY A 215 -10.07 -12.23 15.70
CA GLY A 215 -10.17 -12.95 16.98
C GLY A 215 -8.84 -13.02 17.73
N THR A 216 -7.73 -13.25 17.01
CA THR A 216 -6.39 -13.29 17.63
C THR A 216 -5.95 -11.90 18.12
N VAL A 217 -6.13 -10.87 17.30
CA VAL A 217 -5.76 -9.49 17.64
C VAL A 217 -6.62 -8.97 18.79
N THR A 218 -7.94 -9.12 18.72
CA THR A 218 -8.87 -8.72 19.79
C THR A 218 -8.57 -9.45 21.09
N GLY A 219 -8.27 -10.76 21.04
CA GLY A 219 -7.87 -11.52 22.23
C GLY A 219 -6.62 -10.96 22.90
N TYR A 220 -5.60 -10.60 22.12
CA TYR A 220 -4.39 -9.95 22.63
C TYR A 220 -4.71 -8.57 23.23
N LEU A 221 -5.48 -7.72 22.53
CA LEU A 221 -5.82 -6.38 23.00
C LEU A 221 -6.65 -6.40 24.30
N LEU A 222 -7.58 -7.34 24.45
CA LEU A 222 -8.43 -7.44 25.64
C LEU A 222 -7.72 -8.04 26.86
N THR A 223 -6.74 -8.92 26.64
CA THR A 223 -6.15 -9.71 27.74
C THR A 223 -4.67 -9.42 27.99
N GLY A 224 -4.00 -8.75 27.05
CA GLY A 224 -2.54 -8.62 27.01
C GLY A 224 -1.79 -9.93 26.75
N LYS A 225 -2.50 -11.05 26.52
CA LYS A 225 -1.89 -12.37 26.32
C LYS A 225 -1.64 -12.63 24.84
N LEU A 226 -0.39 -12.93 24.51
CA LEU A 226 0.00 -13.35 23.17
C LEU A 226 -0.45 -14.80 22.89
N PRO A 227 -0.66 -15.17 21.61
CA PRO A 227 -0.83 -16.57 21.25
C PRO A 227 0.42 -17.38 21.61
N ALA A 228 0.26 -18.67 21.92
CA ALA A 228 1.37 -19.54 22.32
C ALA A 228 2.46 -19.66 21.23
N LYS A 229 2.04 -19.63 19.97
CA LYS A 229 2.88 -19.71 18.77
C LYS A 229 2.40 -18.71 17.73
N ASP A 230 3.21 -18.50 16.71
CA ASP A 230 2.79 -17.72 15.54
C ASP A 230 1.57 -18.37 14.89
N VAL A 231 0.71 -17.54 14.31
CA VAL A 231 -0.59 -17.92 13.79
C VAL A 231 -0.61 -17.66 12.29
N ALA A 232 -1.00 -18.68 11.52
CA ALA A 232 -1.28 -18.53 10.10
C ALA A 232 -2.80 -18.56 9.89
N CYS A 233 -3.36 -17.41 9.50
CA CYS A 233 -4.75 -17.30 9.06
C CYS A 233 -4.81 -17.37 7.53
N ARG A 234 -5.97 -17.72 6.97
CA ARG A 234 -6.22 -17.60 5.53
C ARG A 234 -7.14 -16.42 5.28
N ALA A 235 -6.88 -15.64 4.25
CA ALA A 235 -7.77 -14.57 3.82
C ALA A 235 -9.13 -15.13 3.37
N THR A 236 -10.17 -14.32 3.57
CA THR A 236 -11.49 -14.55 2.98
C THR A 236 -11.75 -13.52 1.88
N ALA A 237 -12.81 -13.74 1.09
CA ALA A 237 -13.20 -12.78 0.06
C ALA A 237 -13.58 -11.42 0.70
N GLU A 238 -14.23 -11.47 1.86
CA GLU A 238 -14.68 -10.33 2.65
C GLU A 238 -13.49 -9.60 3.29
N SER A 239 -12.52 -10.32 3.87
CA SER A 239 -11.36 -9.68 4.50
C SER A 239 -10.50 -8.93 3.48
N ASN A 240 -10.32 -9.53 2.30
CA ASN A 240 -9.65 -8.82 1.23
C ASN A 240 -10.53 -7.70 0.67
N ALA A 241 -11.87 -7.73 0.79
CA ALA A 241 -12.80 -6.67 0.38
C ALA A 241 -12.82 -5.45 1.32
N GLU A 242 -12.66 -5.64 2.62
CA GLU A 242 -12.57 -4.55 3.60
C GLU A 242 -11.25 -3.80 3.51
N ALA A 243 -10.13 -4.49 3.25
CA ALA A 243 -8.85 -3.84 2.90
C ALA A 243 -8.95 -2.89 1.68
N ARG A 244 -10.04 -2.96 0.92
CA ARG A 244 -10.33 -2.12 -0.26
C ARG A 244 -11.20 -0.90 0.04
N LYS A 245 -11.69 -0.76 1.28
CA LYS A 245 -12.55 0.37 1.72
C LYS A 245 -11.83 1.33 2.68
N ASP A 246 -10.73 0.91 3.32
CA ASP A 246 -10.04 1.68 4.37
C ASP A 246 -9.13 2.81 3.83
N GLN A 247 -9.72 3.71 3.04
CA GLN A 247 -9.21 5.09 2.86
C GLN A 247 -10.14 6.15 3.49
N GLN A 248 -11.32 5.77 4.00
CA GLN A 248 -12.26 6.67 4.68
C GLN A 248 -12.92 5.98 5.89
N ARG A 249 -12.15 5.66 6.92
CA ARG A 249 -12.75 5.33 8.23
C ARG A 249 -12.52 6.46 9.22
N ASP A 250 -13.47 7.38 9.27
CA ASP A 250 -13.67 8.32 10.39
C ASP A 250 -14.23 7.61 11.64
N THR A 251 -14.51 6.31 11.53
CA THR A 251 -15.03 5.47 12.61
C THR A 251 -14.23 4.19 12.73
N VAL A 252 -13.49 4.07 13.83
CA VAL A 252 -12.94 2.80 14.29
C VAL A 252 -14.13 1.89 14.60
N PRO A 253 -14.22 0.66 14.05
CA PRO A 253 -15.27 -0.28 14.42
C PRO A 253 -15.21 -0.51 15.93
N GLY A 254 -16.19 0.04 16.64
CA GLY A 254 -16.34 -0.17 18.07
C GLY A 254 -16.53 -1.66 18.33
N SER A 255 -15.57 -2.26 19.01
CA SER A 255 -15.93 -3.40 19.87
C SER A 255 -17.01 -2.90 20.82
N PRO A 256 -18.06 -3.67 21.14
CA PRO A 256 -18.94 -3.30 22.24
C PRO A 256 -18.04 -3.06 23.45
N LEU A 257 -18.05 -1.83 23.97
CA LEU A 257 -17.31 -1.47 25.17
C LEU A 257 -17.68 -2.52 26.22
N PRO A 258 -16.71 -3.26 26.81
CA PRO A 258 -17.04 -4.07 27.96
C PRO A 258 -17.68 -3.13 28.98
N GLN A 259 -18.90 -3.46 29.40
CA GLN A 259 -19.56 -2.71 30.47
C GLN A 259 -18.56 -2.66 31.63
N ARG A 260 -18.16 -1.44 32.03
CA ARG A 260 -17.37 -1.25 33.24
C ARG A 260 -18.05 -2.04 34.33
N ALA A 261 -17.35 -3.01 34.91
CA ALA A 261 -17.74 -3.49 36.23
C ALA A 261 -17.74 -2.24 37.14
N PRO A 262 -18.88 -1.89 37.77
CA PRO A 262 -18.82 -0.89 38.81
C PRO A 262 -17.92 -1.48 39.90
N ASP A 263 -17.04 -0.63 40.42
CA ASP A 263 -16.22 -0.90 41.61
C ASP A 263 -14.93 -1.67 41.35
N ARG A 264 -13.88 -0.92 41.00
CA ARG A 264 -12.52 -1.05 41.55
C ARG A 264 -11.67 0.14 41.08
N PHE A 265 -11.45 1.07 42.02
CA PHE A 265 -10.47 2.16 42.11
C PHE A 265 -9.86 2.67 40.80
#